data_AF-A0AAU9T859-F1
#
_entry.id   AF-A0AAU9T859-F1
#
_cell.length_a   1.000
_cell.length_b   1.000
_cell.length_c   1.000
_cell.angle_alpha   90.00
_cell.angle_beta   90.00
_cell.angle_gamma   90.00
#
_symmetry.space_group_name_H-M   'P 1'
#
loop_
_entity.id
_entity.type
_entity.pdbx_description
1 polymer ?
#
loop_
_entity_poly.entity_id
_entity_poly.type
_entity_poly.pdbx_seq_one_letter_code
_entity_poly.pdbx_strand_id
1 'polypeptide(L)'
;MHDVAAVLNYEEDVAAYTIKAATDPRARNRVLIIRPPANIVSQLDLVSSWQIKTGRTFHITHLPDQRIVQLARSLPQPDNVAMAILHNIFVEGAQLSFELEEKDLEASNLYPDYNYTSVDSLLDICLVNPPDPKLATFV
;
A
#
# COMPACT_ATOMS: atom_id res chain seq x y z
N MET A 1 12.38 -16.95 2.15
CA MET A 1 11.19 -16.12 1.87
C MET A 1 11.57 -14.74 2.36
N HIS A 2 11.91 -13.82 1.47
CA HIS A 2 12.13 -12.44 1.87
C HIS A 2 10.78 -11.83 2.19
N ASP A 3 10.67 -11.16 3.32
CA ASP A 3 9.42 -10.50 3.72
C ASP A 3 9.27 -9.23 2.88
N VAL A 4 8.38 -9.28 1.90
CA VAL A 4 8.17 -8.21 0.92
C VAL A 4 7.31 -7.12 1.56
N ALA A 5 7.83 -5.90 1.57
CA ALA A 5 7.09 -4.74 2.05
C ALA A 5 6.24 -4.12 0.94
N ALA A 6 5.19 -3.43 1.37
CA ALA A 6 4.31 -2.60 0.55
C ALA A 6 4.18 -1.22 1.21
N VAL A 7 3.63 -0.27 0.46
CA VAL A 7 3.36 1.10 0.93
C VAL A 7 1.84 1.26 1.01
N LEU A 8 1.33 1.47 2.23
CA LEU A 8 -0.11 1.59 2.49
C LEU A 8 -0.44 3.00 2.99
N ASN A 9 -1.04 3.84 2.15
CA ASN A 9 -1.39 5.22 2.47
C ASN A 9 -2.91 5.35 2.68
N TYR A 10 -3.31 6.08 3.72
CA TYR A 10 -4.72 6.39 3.96
C TYR A 10 -5.29 7.27 2.85
N GLU A 11 -6.52 7.00 2.40
CA GLU A 11 -7.07 7.66 1.21
C GLU A 11 -7.21 9.18 1.35
N GLU A 12 -7.49 9.70 2.55
CA GLU A 12 -7.56 11.14 2.79
C GLU A 12 -6.19 11.83 2.61
N ASP A 13 -5.10 11.16 3.00
CA ASP A 13 -3.75 11.68 2.81
C ASP A 13 -3.36 11.66 1.33
N VAL A 14 -3.74 10.62 0.60
CA VAL A 14 -3.56 10.54 -0.85
C VAL A 14 -4.27 11.72 -1.53
N ALA A 15 -5.52 12.01 -1.13
CA ALA A 15 -6.26 13.17 -1.64
C ALA A 15 -5.57 14.50 -1.30
N ALA A 16 -5.13 14.69 -0.05
CA ALA A 16 -4.46 15.91 0.38
C ALA A 16 -3.15 16.16 -0.38
N TYR A 17 -2.29 15.14 -0.52
CA TYR A 17 -1.06 15.23 -1.31
C TYR A 17 -1.35 15.52 -2.78
N THR A 18 -2.38 14.91 -3.35
CA THR A 18 -2.77 15.12 -4.76
C THR A 18 -3.15 16.58 -5.01
N ILE A 19 -3.97 17.19 -4.15
CA ILE A 19 -4.38 18.59 -4.28
C ILE A 19 -3.20 19.54 -4.08
N LYS A 20 -2.33 19.29 -3.10
CA LYS A 20 -1.09 20.07 -2.89
C LYS A 20 -0.24 20.05 -4.16
N ALA A 21 0.03 18.87 -4.71
CA ALA A 21 0.87 18.70 -5.90
C ALA A 21 0.26 19.28 -7.17
N ALA A 22 -1.06 19.24 -7.33
CA ALA A 22 -1.74 19.82 -8.49
C ALA A 22 -1.50 21.33 -8.63
N THR A 23 -1.18 22.03 -7.54
CA THR A 23 -0.96 23.49 -7.52
C THR A 23 0.49 23.89 -7.26
N ASP A 24 1.37 22.94 -6.95
CA ASP A 24 2.77 23.21 -6.65
C ASP A 24 3.62 23.24 -7.93
N PRO A 25 4.27 24.38 -8.28
CA PRO A 25 5.15 24.46 -9.44
C PRO A 25 6.30 23.44 -9.42
N ARG A 26 6.74 22.98 -8.24
CA ARG A 26 7.80 21.97 -8.07
C ARG A 26 7.39 20.60 -8.59
N ALA A 27 6.09 20.29 -8.60
CA ALA A 27 5.52 19.02 -9.06
C ALA A 27 5.11 19.03 -10.54
N ARG A 28 5.20 20.18 -11.22
CA ARG A 28 4.79 20.32 -12.63
C ARG A 28 5.61 19.40 -13.54
N ASN A 29 4.90 18.61 -14.37
CA ASN A 29 5.49 17.69 -15.35
C ASN A 29 6.48 16.67 -14.73
N ARG A 30 6.26 16.27 -13.48
CA ARG A 30 7.08 15.29 -12.76
C ARG A 30 6.22 14.18 -12.18
N VAL A 31 6.86 13.07 -11.85
CA VAL A 31 6.23 11.95 -11.13
C VAL A 31 6.30 12.24 -9.63
N LEU A 32 5.14 12.22 -8.98
CA LEU A 32 5.03 12.26 -7.52
C LEU A 32 4.78 10.85 -6.99
N ILE A 33 5.60 10.41 -6.06
CA ILE A 33 5.54 9.12 -5.38
C ILE A 33 5.17 9.37 -3.92
N ILE A 34 4.14 8.70 -3.43
CA ILE A 34 3.71 8.80 -2.04
C ILE A 34 4.27 7.58 -1.31
N ARG A 35 5.45 7.72 -0.72
CA ARG A 35 6.18 6.65 -0.05
C ARG A 35 6.72 7.10 1.30
N PRO A 36 5.84 7.53 2.22
CA PRO A 36 6.27 7.93 3.55
C PRO A 36 6.87 6.74 4.32
N PRO A 37 7.98 6.93 5.06
CA PRO A 37 8.66 5.83 5.75
C PRO A 37 7.81 5.04 6.74
N ALA A 38 6.89 5.69 7.48
CA ALA A 38 6.04 5.01 8.46
C ALA A 38 4.88 4.21 7.86
N ASN A 39 4.79 4.16 6.52
CA ASN A 39 3.76 3.42 5.80
C ASN A 39 4.33 2.26 4.98
N ILE A 40 5.65 2.03 5.08
CA ILE A 40 6.33 0.87 4.53
C ILE A 40 6.16 -0.28 5.52
N VAL A 41 5.47 -1.34 5.11
CA VAL A 41 5.13 -2.47 6.00
C VAL A 41 5.02 -3.77 5.22
N SER A 42 5.45 -4.89 5.80
CA SER A 42 5.23 -6.22 5.23
C SER A 42 3.87 -6.79 5.63
N GLN A 43 3.41 -7.84 4.94
CA GLN A 43 2.17 -8.53 5.34
C GLN A 43 2.28 -9.14 6.74
N LEU A 44 3.45 -9.69 7.11
CA LEU A 44 3.65 -10.32 8.40
C LEU A 44 3.71 -9.29 9.53
N ASP A 45 4.35 -8.15 9.31
CA ASP A 45 4.39 -7.04 10.27
C ASP A 45 3.00 -6.43 10.45
N LEU A 46 2.23 -6.28 9.37
CA LEU A 46 0.86 -5.77 9.41
C LEU A 46 -0.05 -6.71 10.22
N VAL A 47 -0.01 -8.01 9.94
CA VAL A 47 -0.77 -9.02 10.70
C VAL A 47 -0.33 -9.04 12.16
N SER A 48 0.97 -8.98 12.44
CA SER A 48 1.50 -8.97 13.81
C SER A 48 1.01 -7.75 14.58
N SER A 49 1.06 -6.57 13.97
CA SER A 49 0.54 -5.32 14.55
C SER A 49 -0.96 -5.42 14.84
N TRP A 50 -1.73 -6.01 13.92
CA TRP A 50 -3.16 -6.22 14.09
C TRP A 50 -3.50 -7.20 15.22
N GLN A 51 -2.74 -8.30 15.35
CA GLN A 51 -2.88 -9.24 16.45
C GLN A 51 -2.65 -8.58 17.81
N ILE A 52 -1.60 -7.75 17.91
CA ILE A 52 -1.28 -6.99 19.13
C ILE A 52 -2.45 -6.05 19.48
N LYS A 53 -2.90 -5.25 18.51
CA LYS A 53 -3.98 -4.27 18.71
C LYS A 53 -5.31 -4.89 19.10
N THR A 54 -5.64 -6.06 18.54
CA THR A 54 -6.91 -6.76 18.81
C THR A 54 -6.85 -7.74 19.97
N GLY A 55 -5.65 -8.09 20.46
CA GLY A 55 -5.44 -9.17 21.42
C GLY A 55 -5.81 -10.57 20.89
N ARG A 56 -5.86 -10.74 19.56
CA ARG A 56 -6.25 -11.99 18.90
C ARG A 56 -5.06 -12.64 18.21
N THR A 57 -5.09 -13.96 18.10
CA THR A 57 -4.12 -14.72 17.29
C THR A 57 -4.83 -15.26 16.07
N PHE A 58 -4.20 -15.12 14.90
CA PHE A 58 -4.68 -15.63 13.62
C PHE A 58 -3.86 -16.83 13.17
N HIS A 59 -4.50 -17.79 12.52
CA HIS A 59 -3.79 -18.82 11.78
C HIS A 59 -3.35 -18.25 10.43
N ILE A 60 -2.04 -18.21 10.18
CA ILE A 60 -1.47 -17.69 8.93
C ILE A 60 -1.34 -18.82 7.92
N THR A 61 -2.01 -18.69 6.78
CA THR A 61 -1.84 -19.59 5.64
C THR A 61 -1.08 -18.88 4.54
N HIS A 62 0.04 -19.45 4.12
CA HIS A 62 0.85 -18.91 3.04
C HIS A 62 0.40 -19.47 1.70
N LEU A 63 0.22 -18.59 0.71
CA LEU A 63 -0.03 -18.97 -0.67
C LEU A 63 1.28 -18.87 -1.46
N PRO A 64 1.79 -19.97 -2.04
CA PRO A 64 3.03 -19.93 -2.81
C PRO A 64 2.91 -19.02 -4.04
N ASP A 65 3.98 -18.32 -4.38
CA ASP A 65 4.09 -17.48 -5.58
C ASP A 65 3.54 -18.18 -6.84
N GLN A 66 4.08 -19.36 -7.19
CA GLN A 66 3.65 -20.12 -8.36
C GLN A 66 2.13 -20.38 -8.38
N ARG A 67 1.50 -20.52 -7.21
CA ARG A 67 0.06 -20.70 -7.11
C ARG A 67 -0.70 -19.41 -7.43
N ILE A 68 -0.22 -18.26 -6.97
CA ILE A 68 -0.79 -16.95 -7.30
C ILE A 68 -0.67 -16.70 -8.80
N VAL A 69 0.49 -16.96 -9.41
CA VAL A 69 0.69 -16.87 -10.86
C VAL A 69 -0.25 -17.79 -11.63
N GLN A 70 -0.48 -19.01 -11.14
CA GLN A 70 -1.43 -19.92 -11.75
C GLN A 70 -2.86 -19.37 -11.70
N LEU A 71 -3.30 -18.86 -10.54
CA LEU A 71 -4.63 -18.26 -10.37
C LEU A 71 -4.82 -17.03 -11.26
N ALA A 72 -3.80 -16.17 -11.37
CA ALA A 72 -3.80 -15.01 -12.27
C ALA A 72 -3.90 -15.40 -13.76
N ARG A 73 -3.59 -16.64 -14.14
CA ARG A 73 -3.73 -17.14 -15.52
C ARG A 73 -5.03 -17.90 -15.75
N SER A 74 -5.58 -18.56 -14.73
CA SER A 74 -6.68 -19.51 -14.90
C SER A 74 -8.05 -19.00 -14.45
N LEU A 75 -8.11 -18.00 -13.57
CA LEU A 75 -9.38 -17.43 -13.12
C LEU A 75 -10.04 -16.60 -14.23
N PRO A 76 -11.38 -16.48 -14.24
CA PRO A 76 -12.07 -15.55 -15.12
C PRO A 76 -11.80 -14.09 -14.72
N GLN A 77 -12.04 -13.16 -15.65
CA GLN A 77 -12.08 -11.74 -15.31
C GLN A 77 -13.32 -11.45 -14.45
N PRO A 78 -13.21 -10.67 -13.36
CA PRO A 78 -12.05 -9.87 -12.95
C PRO A 78 -11.08 -10.51 -11.95
N ASP A 79 -11.36 -11.73 -11.48
CA ASP A 79 -10.61 -12.35 -10.38
C ASP A 79 -9.14 -12.60 -10.73
N ASN A 80 -8.82 -12.87 -12.00
CA ASN A 80 -7.44 -13.00 -12.48
C ASN A 80 -6.64 -11.69 -12.33
N VAL A 81 -7.26 -10.54 -12.59
CA VAL A 81 -6.65 -9.21 -12.46
C VAL A 81 -6.33 -8.94 -11.00
N ALA A 82 -7.25 -9.25 -10.08
CA ALA A 82 -7.01 -9.11 -8.65
C ALA A 82 -5.81 -9.95 -8.19
N MET A 83 -5.68 -11.21 -8.65
CA MET A 83 -4.53 -12.05 -8.32
C MET A 83 -3.21 -11.50 -8.88
N ALA A 84 -3.23 -10.96 -10.11
CA ALA A 84 -2.04 -10.33 -10.71
C ALA A 84 -1.60 -9.08 -9.93
N ILE A 85 -2.54 -8.26 -9.45
CA ILE A 85 -2.25 -7.08 -8.62
C ILE A 85 -1.67 -7.49 -7.27
N LEU A 86 -2.28 -8.46 -6.58
CA LEU A 86 -1.77 -8.97 -5.30
C LEU A 86 -0.35 -9.53 -5.44
N HIS A 87 -0.08 -10.26 -6.52
CA HIS A 87 1.27 -10.74 -6.83
C HIS A 87 2.25 -9.56 -7.02
N ASN A 88 1.89 -8.57 -7.83
CA ASN A 88 2.75 -7.42 -8.11
C ASN A 88 3.12 -6.63 -6.83
N ILE A 89 2.15 -6.43 -5.93
CA ILE A 89 2.36 -5.67 -4.70
C ILE A 89 3.09 -6.50 -3.65
N PHE A 90 2.61 -7.71 -3.37
CA PHE A 90 2.99 -8.46 -2.16
C PHE A 90 3.96 -9.63 -2.40
N VAL A 91 4.29 -9.94 -3.65
CA VAL A 91 5.28 -10.98 -4.02
C VAL A 91 6.47 -10.34 -4.73
N GLU A 92 6.23 -9.53 -5.75
CA GLU A 92 7.30 -8.81 -6.47
C GLU A 92 7.78 -7.56 -5.72
N GLY A 93 6.96 -7.00 -4.82
CA GLY A 93 7.32 -5.80 -4.08
C GLY A 93 7.46 -4.56 -4.96
N ALA A 94 6.69 -4.48 -6.05
CA ALA A 94 6.92 -3.52 -7.12
C ALA A 94 6.89 -2.04 -6.68
N GLN A 95 6.23 -1.73 -5.56
CA GLN A 95 6.20 -0.38 -4.98
C GLN A 95 7.55 0.08 -4.39
N LEU A 96 8.43 -0.87 -4.05
CA LEU A 96 9.73 -0.66 -3.39
C LEU A 96 10.90 -1.25 -4.17
N SER A 97 10.64 -1.93 -5.29
CA SER A 97 11.66 -2.59 -6.11
C SER A 97 12.55 -1.63 -6.92
N PHE A 98 12.41 -0.31 -6.70
CA PHE A 98 13.17 0.72 -7.38
C PHE A 98 13.60 1.83 -6.40
N GLU A 99 14.76 2.42 -6.70
CA GLU A 99 15.28 3.58 -5.98
C GLU A 99 14.68 4.87 -6.57
N LEU A 100 14.50 5.87 -5.71
CA LEU A 100 14.05 7.19 -6.17
C LEU A 100 15.25 7.92 -6.76
N GLU A 101 15.11 8.42 -7.98
CA GLU A 101 16.11 9.26 -8.61
C GLU A 101 15.97 10.72 -8.15
N GLU A 102 16.98 11.55 -8.39
CA GLU A 102 16.96 12.99 -8.04
C GLU A 102 15.77 13.74 -8.68
N LYS A 103 15.29 13.25 -9.83
CA LYS A 103 14.14 13.81 -10.54
C LYS A 103 12.78 13.35 -9.98
N ASP A 104 12.76 12.34 -9.13
CA ASP A 104 11.52 11.85 -8.53
C ASP A 104 11.15 12.69 -7.31
N LEU A 105 9.85 12.88 -7.08
CA LEU A 105 9.36 13.62 -5.93
C LEU A 105 8.71 12.64 -4.96
N GLU A 106 9.27 12.51 -3.77
CA GLU A 106 8.59 11.84 -2.67
C GLU A 106 7.72 12.86 -1.93
N ALA A 107 6.43 12.55 -1.76
CA ALA A 107 5.44 13.49 -1.27
C ALA A 107 5.69 13.95 0.18
N SER A 108 6.08 13.05 1.09
CA SER A 108 6.37 13.41 2.48
C SER A 108 7.62 14.29 2.61
N ASN A 109 8.60 14.13 1.72
CA ASN A 109 9.76 15.02 1.63
C ASN A 109 9.40 16.39 1.02
N LEU A 110 8.50 16.42 0.03
CA LEU A 110 8.10 17.65 -0.65
C LEU A 110 7.20 18.54 0.21
N TYR A 111 6.41 17.93 1.10
CA TYR A 111 5.47 18.58 2.01
C TYR A 111 5.70 18.13 3.47
N PRO A 112 6.85 18.48 4.08
CA PRO A 112 7.21 17.98 5.41
C PRO A 112 6.27 18.46 6.52
N ASP A 113 5.54 19.56 6.31
CA ASP A 113 4.59 20.10 7.27
C ASP A 113 3.24 19.36 7.28
N TYR A 114 3.02 18.44 6.32
CA TYR A 114 1.80 17.63 6.29
C TYR A 114 1.99 16.34 7.08
N ASN A 115 1.23 16.20 8.16
CA ASN A 115 1.23 15.01 8.99
C ASN A 115 0.34 13.94 8.36
N TYR A 116 0.95 13.02 7.62
CA TYR A 116 0.26 11.86 7.08
C TYR A 116 -0.07 10.83 8.16
N THR A 117 -1.08 10.01 7.90
CA THR A 117 -1.52 8.91 8.77
C THR A 117 -0.57 7.72 8.59
N SER A 118 0.07 7.29 9.67
CA SER A 118 0.91 6.09 9.66
C SER A 118 0.06 4.81 9.55
N VAL A 119 0.67 3.69 9.16
CA VAL A 119 -0.02 2.39 9.18
C VAL A 119 -0.53 2.05 10.58
N ASP A 120 0.25 2.34 11.62
CA ASP A 120 -0.15 2.10 13.01
C ASP A 120 -1.42 2.87 13.39
N SER A 121 -1.47 4.16 13.04
CA SER A 121 -2.64 5.01 13.28
C SER A 121 -3.84 4.61 12.43
N LEU A 122 -3.62 4.15 11.19
CA LEU A 122 -4.69 3.60 10.35
C LEU A 122 -5.30 2.34 10.97
N LEU A 123 -4.49 1.46 11.56
CA LEU A 123 -5.02 0.32 12.29
C LEU A 123 -5.84 0.74 13.52
N ASP A 124 -5.47 1.82 14.22
CA ASP A 124 -6.28 2.36 15.32
C ASP A 124 -7.64 2.89 14.84
N ILE A 125 -7.67 3.56 13.68
CA ILE A 125 -8.93 3.96 13.03
C ILE A 125 -9.79 2.72 12.77
N CYS A 126 -9.21 1.64 12.23
CA CYS A 126 -9.92 0.38 11.96
C CYS A 126 -10.48 -0.30 13.23
N LEU A 127 -9.88 -0.09 14.40
CA LEU A 127 -10.41 -0.63 15.66
C LEU A 127 -11.66 0.10 16.14
N VAL A 128 -11.70 1.43 15.95
CA VAL A 128 -12.72 2.30 16.55
C VAL A 128 -13.86 2.57 15.57
N ASN A 129 -13.53 2.87 14.32
CA ASN A 129 -14.47 3.25 13.29
C ASN A 129 -13.95 2.80 11.91
N PRO A 130 -14.00 1.49 11.62
CA PRO A 130 -13.47 0.94 10.38
C PRO A 130 -14.22 1.51 9.17
N PRO A 131 -13.52 1.99 8.13
CA PRO A 131 -14.16 2.36 6.88
C PRO A 131 -14.76 1.12 6.21
N ASP A 132 -15.84 1.31 5.45
CA ASP A 132 -16.44 0.22 4.69
C ASP A 132 -15.44 -0.36 3.66
N PRO A 133 -15.33 -1.69 3.56
CA PRO A 133 -14.55 -2.32 2.50
C PRO A 133 -15.06 -1.89 1.11
N LYS A 134 -14.15 -1.42 0.26
CA LYS A 134 -14.44 -1.00 -1.12
C LYS A 134 -13.94 -2.04 -2.10
N LEU A 135 -14.72 -2.30 -3.14
CA LEU A 135 -14.32 -3.17 -4.24
C LEU A 135 -13.99 -2.32 -5.47
N ALA A 136 -12.77 -2.46 -5.97
CA ALA A 136 -12.39 -1.87 -7.24
C ALA A 136 -13.19 -2.52 -8.39
N THR A 137 -13.62 -1.71 -9.34
CA THR A 137 -14.23 -2.21 -10.58
C THR A 137 -13.12 -2.42 -11.60
N PHE A 138 -13.05 -3.61 -12.17
CA PHE A 138 -12.16 -3.92 -13.29
C PHE A 138 -13.00 -4.04 -14.55
N VAL A 139 -12.79 -3.12 -15.49
CA VAL A 139 -13.46 -3.09 -16.80
C VAL A 139 -12.63 -3.77 -17.87
#